data_AF-A0AAV2KPL8-F1
#
_entry.id   AF-A0AAV2KPL8-F1
#
_cell.length_a   1.000
_cell.length_b   1.000
_cell.length_c   1.000
_cell.angle_alpha   90.00
_cell.angle_beta   90.00
_cell.angle_gamma   90.00
#
_symmetry.space_group_name_H-M   'P 1'
#
loop_
_entity.id
_entity.type
_entity.pdbx_description
1 polymer ?
#
loop_
_entity_poly.entity_id
_entity_poly.type
_entity_poly.pdbx_seq_one_letter_code
_entity_poly.pdbx_strand_id
1 'polypeptide(L)'
;MDLRLYTVSVMLLVLSGRSRAAKTLEVREGEDLRFKFSFYKQSNSVVFCKDRCDQQGTYLLWAFPNLKMEEGRYSIEYKKRSFPPSLVYVTIKNVRSSDAGLYSCLMERYSFRATESEIQEVNIYVISDASHKVSEDQSTPEPDHLPQSDVWLYVGLVLSFLVLLSLIVTALHQRRGATDTGDRSQMVPDTS
;
A
#
# COMPACT_ATOMS: atom_id res chain seq x y z
N MET A 1 4.32 28.99 14.42
CA MET A 1 4.01 27.66 13.85
C MET A 1 4.04 27.80 12.34
N ASP A 2 5.07 27.25 11.69
CA ASP A 2 5.37 27.52 10.29
C ASP A 2 4.41 26.83 9.32
N LEU A 3 3.67 27.64 8.55
CA LEU A 3 2.78 27.18 7.49
C LEU A 3 3.53 26.34 6.43
N ARG A 4 4.84 26.59 6.26
CA ARG A 4 5.74 25.80 5.40
C ARG A 4 5.86 24.35 5.88
N LEU A 5 5.93 24.13 7.20
CA LEU A 5 6.05 22.79 7.78
C LEU A 5 4.78 21.96 7.57
N TYR A 6 3.61 22.60 7.61
CA TYR A 6 2.33 21.96 7.33
C TYR A 6 2.21 21.55 5.86
N THR A 7 2.56 22.43 4.92
CA THR A 7 2.49 22.10 3.49
C THR A 7 3.43 20.97 3.07
N VAL A 8 4.63 20.91 3.65
CA VAL A 8 5.57 19.81 3.42
C VAL A 8 5.02 18.50 3.99
N SER A 9 4.44 18.55 5.20
CA SER A 9 3.79 17.39 5.84
C SER A 9 2.62 16.84 5.01
N VAL A 10 1.73 17.71 4.54
CA VAL A 10 0.58 17.32 3.71
C VAL A 10 1.04 16.77 2.35
N MET A 11 2.04 17.38 1.70
CA MET A 11 2.60 16.85 0.45
C MET A 11 3.29 15.49 0.65
N LEU A 12 4.00 15.28 1.75
CA LEU A 12 4.57 13.98 2.10
C LEU A 12 3.49 12.93 2.33
N LEU A 13 2.39 13.27 3.00
CA LEU A 13 1.26 12.36 3.21
C LEU A 13 0.54 12.02 1.88
N VAL A 14 0.40 12.98 0.96
CA VAL A 14 -0.20 12.75 -0.38
C VAL A 14 0.70 11.85 -1.25
N LEU A 15 2.02 11.99 -1.16
CA LEU A 15 2.98 11.11 -1.86
C LEU A 15 3.15 9.73 -1.17
N SER A 16 2.63 9.56 0.05
CA SER A 16 2.67 8.30 0.80
C SER A 16 1.59 7.31 0.37
N GLY A 17 0.66 7.71 -0.51
CA GLY A 17 -0.40 6.86 -1.07
C GLY A 17 0.13 5.83 -2.09
N ARG A 18 1.05 4.96 -1.69
CA ARG A 18 1.48 3.82 -2.50
C ARG A 18 0.49 2.69 -2.31
N SER A 19 -0.56 2.62 -3.14
CA SER A 19 -1.38 1.42 -3.27
C SER A 19 -0.45 0.26 -3.60
N ARG A 20 -0.16 -0.60 -2.61
CA ARG A 20 0.57 -1.85 -2.83
C ARG A 20 -0.40 -2.81 -3.49
N ALA A 21 -0.55 -2.70 -4.81
CA ALA A 21 -1.21 -3.76 -5.56
C ALA A 21 -0.47 -5.08 -5.28
N ALA A 22 -1.19 -6.08 -4.77
CA ALA A 22 -0.62 -7.39 -4.53
C ALA A 22 -0.09 -7.97 -5.84
N LYS A 23 1.03 -8.70 -5.78
CA LYS A 23 1.59 -9.37 -6.95
C LYS A 23 0.59 -10.43 -7.44
N THR A 24 0.30 -10.49 -8.73
CA THR A 24 -0.53 -11.56 -9.30
C THR A 24 0.33 -12.71 -9.83
N LEU A 25 -0.10 -13.95 -9.58
CA LEU A 25 0.48 -15.17 -10.14
C LEU A 25 -0.61 -15.92 -10.91
N GLU A 26 -0.30 -16.33 -12.14
CA GLU A 26 -1.17 -17.16 -12.96
C GLU A 26 -0.66 -18.60 -12.98
N VAL A 27 -1.57 -19.56 -12.90
CA VAL A 27 -1.28 -21.00 -12.97
C VAL A 27 -2.46 -21.73 -13.60
N ARG A 28 -2.22 -22.79 -14.36
CA ARG A 28 -3.32 -23.60 -14.89
C ARG A 28 -3.83 -24.58 -13.85
N GLU A 29 -5.12 -24.85 -13.89
CA GLU A 29 -5.72 -25.90 -13.06
C GLU A 29 -5.03 -27.25 -13.33
N GLY A 30 -4.73 -27.99 -12.26
CA GLY A 30 -3.97 -29.24 -12.29
C GLY A 30 -2.45 -29.08 -12.14
N GLU A 31 -1.89 -27.88 -12.36
CA GLU A 31 -0.44 -27.65 -12.24
C GLU A 31 0.00 -27.40 -10.78
N ASP A 32 1.30 -27.56 -10.52
CA ASP A 32 1.91 -27.18 -9.25
C ASP A 32 2.39 -25.73 -9.30
N LEU A 33 1.95 -24.90 -8.34
CA LEU A 33 2.40 -23.52 -8.20
C LEU A 33 3.47 -23.42 -7.11
N ARG A 34 4.69 -22.97 -7.46
CA ARG A 34 5.75 -22.62 -6.50
C ARG A 34 6.16 -21.16 -6.61
N PHE A 35 6.13 -20.44 -5.50
CA PHE A 35 6.52 -19.02 -5.44
C PHE A 35 7.27 -18.69 -4.15
N LYS A 36 7.76 -17.45 -4.05
CA LYS A 36 8.54 -17.00 -2.89
C LYS A 36 8.15 -15.62 -2.39
N PHE A 37 8.23 -15.43 -1.08
CA PHE A 37 8.29 -14.14 -0.40
C PHE A 37 9.72 -13.79 -0.03
N SER A 38 10.05 -12.50 -0.03
CA SER A 38 11.41 -12.01 0.26
C SER A 38 11.37 -10.98 1.38
N PHE A 39 11.77 -11.38 2.58
CA PHE A 39 11.71 -10.55 3.77
C PHE A 39 13.09 -9.97 4.09
N TYR A 40 13.18 -8.64 4.25
CA TYR A 40 14.42 -7.98 4.65
C TYR A 40 14.63 -8.03 6.17
N LYS A 41 13.57 -8.28 6.93
CA LYS A 41 13.66 -8.56 8.36
C LYS A 41 13.97 -10.04 8.61
N GLN A 42 14.45 -10.35 9.81
CA GLN A 42 14.65 -11.72 10.26
C GLN A 42 13.61 -12.05 11.34
N SER A 43 13.05 -13.26 11.27
CA SER A 43 12.13 -13.79 12.28
C SER A 43 12.48 -15.22 12.70
N ASN A 44 11.88 -15.65 13.79
CA ASN A 44 11.89 -17.00 14.33
C ASN A 44 10.80 -17.89 13.73
N SER A 45 9.80 -17.34 13.05
CA SER A 45 8.76 -18.12 12.37
C SER A 45 8.10 -17.32 11.27
N VAL A 46 7.47 -18.04 10.34
CA VAL A 46 6.63 -17.47 9.29
C VAL A 46 5.33 -18.25 9.22
N VAL A 47 4.25 -17.56 8.88
CA VAL A 47 2.90 -18.10 8.75
C VAL A 47 2.40 -17.81 7.33
N PHE A 48 1.69 -18.77 6.74
CA PHE A 48 1.06 -18.66 5.43
C PHE A 48 -0.45 -18.85 5.58
N CYS A 49 -1.22 -17.89 5.06
CA CYS A 49 -2.68 -17.88 5.13
C CYS A 49 -3.28 -17.71 3.74
N LYS A 50 -4.48 -18.27 3.57
CA LYS A 50 -5.44 -17.78 2.58
C LYS A 50 -6.07 -16.51 3.13
N ASP A 51 -6.19 -15.49 2.29
CA ASP A 51 -6.46 -14.11 2.67
C ASP A 51 -5.42 -13.55 3.65
N ARG A 52 -5.71 -12.46 4.35
CA ARG A 52 -4.74 -11.80 5.24
C ARG A 52 -4.62 -12.47 6.60
N CYS A 53 -3.40 -12.83 6.99
CA CYS A 53 -3.10 -13.44 8.29
C CYS A 53 -3.37 -12.56 9.51
N ASP A 54 -3.34 -11.22 9.37
CA ASP A 54 -3.59 -10.28 10.47
C ASP A 54 -5.06 -9.87 10.60
N GLN A 55 -5.93 -10.51 9.83
CA GLN A 55 -7.38 -10.34 9.88
C GLN A 55 -8.05 -11.72 10.08
N GLN A 56 -9.16 -11.97 9.39
CA GLN A 56 -9.93 -13.21 9.45
C GLN A 56 -9.46 -14.24 8.40
N GLY A 57 -8.20 -14.15 7.96
CA GLY A 57 -7.64 -15.10 7.00
C GLY A 57 -7.53 -16.52 7.55
N THR A 58 -7.61 -17.50 6.65
CA THR A 58 -7.50 -18.91 7.02
C THR A 58 -6.04 -19.32 7.10
N TYR A 59 -5.58 -19.71 8.29
CA TYR A 59 -4.27 -20.28 8.48
C TYR A 59 -4.11 -21.58 7.66
N LEU A 60 -3.00 -21.70 6.92
CA LEU A 60 -2.67 -22.90 6.15
C LEU A 60 -1.47 -23.62 6.74
N LEU A 61 -0.34 -22.94 6.89
CA LEU A 61 0.94 -23.53 7.33
C LEU A 61 1.82 -22.51 8.06
N TRP A 62 2.77 -23.00 8.85
CA TRP A 62 3.84 -22.21 9.47
C TRP A 62 5.18 -22.93 9.30
N ALA A 63 6.30 -22.21 9.41
CA ALA A 63 7.64 -22.81 9.42
C ALA A 63 8.62 -22.06 10.34
N PHE A 64 9.51 -22.81 10.97
CA PHE A 64 10.71 -22.29 11.64
C PHE A 64 11.88 -22.11 10.65
N PRO A 65 12.89 -21.29 11.01
CA PRO A 65 14.11 -21.11 10.22
C PRO A 65 14.74 -22.41 9.76
N ASN A 66 15.00 -22.47 8.46
CA ASN A 66 15.65 -23.57 7.75
C ASN A 66 14.89 -24.91 7.81
N LEU A 67 13.59 -24.87 8.14
CA LEU A 67 12.70 -26.03 8.09
C LEU A 67 11.71 -25.91 6.94
N LYS A 68 11.23 -27.08 6.51
CA LYS A 68 10.16 -27.26 5.55
C LYS A 68 9.01 -27.99 6.23
N MET A 69 7.80 -27.47 6.08
CA MET A 69 6.56 -28.04 6.61
C MET A 69 5.61 -28.31 5.45
N GLU A 70 4.87 -29.41 5.52
CA GLU A 70 3.92 -29.84 4.48
C GLU A 70 2.62 -30.31 5.12
N GLU A 71 1.49 -29.93 4.54
CA GLU A 71 0.17 -30.40 4.95
C GLU A 71 -0.75 -30.48 3.73
N GLY A 72 -1.25 -31.68 3.44
CA GLY A 72 -2.06 -31.94 2.24
C GLY A 72 -1.33 -31.53 0.96
N ARG A 73 -1.91 -30.57 0.23
CA ARG A 73 -1.34 -30.05 -1.03
C ARG A 73 -0.39 -28.86 -0.83
N TYR A 74 -0.25 -28.35 0.38
CA TYR A 74 0.53 -27.16 0.68
C TYR A 74 1.91 -27.53 1.25
N SER A 75 2.93 -26.75 0.90
CA SER A 75 4.23 -26.78 1.57
C SER A 75 4.77 -25.37 1.79
N ILE A 76 5.47 -25.16 2.89
CA ILE A 76 6.21 -23.93 3.19
C ILE A 76 7.65 -24.29 3.59
N GLU A 77 8.62 -23.55 3.07
CA GLU A 77 10.05 -23.70 3.38
C GLU A 77 10.64 -22.33 3.70
N TYR A 78 11.08 -22.14 4.95
CA TYR A 78 11.66 -20.89 5.40
C TYR A 78 13.19 -20.97 5.36
N LYS A 79 13.83 -20.34 4.38
CA LYS A 79 15.30 -20.21 4.31
C LYS A 79 15.75 -18.91 4.95
N LYS A 80 16.12 -18.99 6.23
CA LYS A 80 16.69 -17.86 6.96
C LYS A 80 18.15 -17.69 6.58
N ARG A 81 18.51 -16.50 6.11
CA ARG A 81 19.88 -16.16 5.72
C ARG A 81 20.52 -15.26 6.76
N SER A 82 21.86 -15.34 6.87
CA SER A 82 22.63 -14.43 7.74
C SER A 82 22.48 -12.97 7.30
N PHE A 83 22.37 -12.74 5.98
CA PHE A 83 22.12 -11.44 5.38
C PHE A 83 20.78 -11.44 4.64
N PRO A 84 19.99 -10.36 4.71
CA PRO A 84 18.73 -10.27 4.00
C PRO A 84 18.90 -10.27 2.47
N PRO A 85 17.86 -10.64 1.71
CA PRO A 85 16.56 -11.07 2.20
C PRO A 85 16.55 -12.54 2.61
N SER A 86 15.83 -12.84 3.70
CA SER A 86 15.35 -14.17 4.01
C SER A 86 14.27 -14.58 3.01
N LEU A 87 14.22 -15.86 2.64
CA LEU A 87 13.30 -16.35 1.60
C LEU A 87 12.32 -17.37 2.17
N VAL A 88 11.05 -17.20 1.87
CA VAL A 88 10.01 -18.18 2.19
C VAL A 88 9.48 -18.73 0.87
N TYR A 89 9.60 -20.03 0.65
CA TYR A 89 9.04 -20.69 -0.52
C TYR A 89 7.73 -21.34 -0.14
N VAL A 90 6.71 -21.15 -0.96
CA VAL A 90 5.41 -21.80 -0.83
C VAL A 90 5.16 -22.62 -2.09
N THR A 91 4.61 -23.82 -1.90
CA THR A 91 4.13 -24.65 -3.00
C THR A 91 2.67 -25.02 -2.74
N ILE A 92 1.83 -24.93 -3.77
CA ILE A 92 0.48 -25.48 -3.81
C ILE A 92 0.48 -26.52 -4.94
N LYS A 93 0.32 -27.80 -4.58
CA LYS A 93 0.31 -28.90 -5.55
C LYS A 93 -1.07 -29.07 -6.18
N ASN A 94 -1.13 -29.46 -7.46
CA ASN A 94 -2.36 -29.77 -8.17
C ASN A 94 -3.44 -28.68 -7.97
N VAL A 95 -3.11 -27.45 -8.36
CA VAL A 95 -3.92 -26.25 -8.14
C VAL A 95 -5.33 -26.44 -8.71
N ARG A 96 -6.34 -25.97 -7.96
CA ARG A 96 -7.76 -26.03 -8.32
C ARG A 96 -8.33 -24.64 -8.50
N SER A 97 -9.42 -24.49 -9.23
CA SER A 97 -10.14 -23.22 -9.36
C SER A 97 -10.50 -22.60 -8.00
N SER A 98 -10.74 -23.42 -6.96
CA SER A 98 -10.99 -22.96 -5.57
C SER A 98 -9.77 -22.35 -4.88
N ASP A 99 -8.56 -22.55 -5.40
CA ASP A 99 -7.31 -21.98 -4.87
C ASP A 99 -7.06 -20.55 -5.38
N ALA A 100 -7.92 -20.02 -6.26
CA ALA A 100 -7.85 -18.62 -6.66
C ALA A 100 -8.13 -17.69 -5.45
N GLY A 101 -7.52 -16.50 -5.49
CA GLY A 101 -7.74 -15.44 -4.51
C GLY A 101 -6.46 -14.94 -3.84
N LEU A 102 -6.66 -14.16 -2.77
CA LEU A 102 -5.58 -13.53 -2.02
C LEU A 102 -4.93 -14.54 -1.07
N TYR A 103 -3.62 -14.46 -0.96
CA TYR A 103 -2.83 -15.18 0.03
C TYR A 103 -1.84 -14.21 0.67
N SER A 104 -1.47 -14.48 1.91
CA SER A 104 -0.49 -13.68 2.62
C SER A 104 0.52 -14.55 3.36
N CYS A 105 1.73 -14.01 3.48
CA CYS A 105 2.74 -14.53 4.38
C CYS A 105 3.05 -13.49 5.44
N LEU A 106 2.82 -13.87 6.69
CA LEU A 106 3.09 -13.06 7.87
C LEU A 106 4.38 -13.54 8.51
N MET A 107 5.27 -12.60 8.75
CA MET A 107 6.50 -12.82 9.50
C MET A 107 6.46 -12.00 10.79
N GLU A 108 6.38 -12.67 11.94
CA GLU A 108 6.31 -12.03 13.25
C GLU A 108 7.63 -12.15 14.00
N ARG A 109 8.24 -11.01 14.32
CA ARG A 109 9.43 -10.96 15.17
C ARG A 109 9.02 -10.56 16.58
N TYR A 110 9.14 -11.52 17.49
CA TYR A 110 9.02 -11.28 18.92
C TYR A 110 10.36 -10.84 19.51
N SER A 111 10.37 -9.71 20.21
CA SER A 111 11.49 -9.26 21.03
C SER A 111 10.98 -8.81 22.39
N PHE A 112 11.86 -8.71 23.38
CA PHE A 112 11.50 -8.22 24.71
C PHE A 112 10.92 -6.79 24.70
N ARG A 113 11.19 -6.00 23.65
CA ARG A 113 10.77 -4.58 23.57
C ARG A 113 9.53 -4.35 22.72
N ALA A 114 9.33 -5.17 21.69
CA ALA A 114 8.25 -4.99 20.71
C ALA A 114 7.99 -6.27 19.91
N THR A 115 6.76 -6.40 19.43
CA THR A 115 6.37 -7.32 18.37
C THR A 115 6.33 -6.54 17.06
N GLU A 116 7.16 -6.95 16.10
CA GLU A 116 7.13 -6.38 14.75
C GLU A 116 6.65 -7.44 13.76
N SER A 117 5.60 -7.13 13.00
CA SER A 117 5.11 -7.95 11.91
C SER A 117 5.44 -7.34 10.54
N GLU A 118 5.77 -8.19 9.58
CA GLU A 118 5.83 -7.85 8.17
C GLU A 118 4.91 -8.81 7.40
N ILE A 119 4.01 -8.26 6.58
CA ILE A 119 3.05 -9.03 5.77
C ILE A 119 3.33 -8.76 4.30
N GLN A 120 3.41 -9.83 3.52
CA GLN A 120 3.47 -9.75 2.06
C GLN A 120 2.30 -10.53 1.47
N GLU A 121 1.76 -10.02 0.36
CA GLU A 121 0.54 -10.51 -0.25
C GLU A 121 0.78 -10.93 -1.70
N VAL A 122 0.02 -11.91 -2.15
CA VAL A 122 -0.01 -12.37 -3.53
C VAL A 122 -1.44 -12.76 -3.88
N ASN A 123 -1.89 -12.42 -5.09
CA ASN A 123 -3.15 -12.88 -5.63
C ASN A 123 -2.89 -14.02 -6.63
N ILE A 124 -3.55 -15.16 -6.44
CA ILE A 124 -3.46 -16.30 -7.35
C ILE A 124 -4.66 -16.28 -8.29
N TYR A 125 -4.38 -16.32 -9.58
CA TYR A 125 -5.35 -16.52 -10.64
C TYR A 125 -5.18 -17.91 -11.23
N VAL A 126 -6.28 -18.65 -11.35
CA VAL A 126 -6.28 -20.02 -11.87
C VAL A 126 -6.94 -20.03 -13.24
N ILE A 127 -6.19 -20.45 -14.25
CA ILE A 127 -6.67 -20.60 -15.63
C ILE A 127 -7.27 -22.00 -15.76
N SER A 128 -8.58 -22.08 -16.01
CA SER A 128 -9.27 -23.33 -16.32
C SER A 128 -9.64 -23.39 -17.80
N ASP A 129 -9.60 -24.59 -18.39
CA ASP A 129 -9.87 -24.79 -19.83
C ASP A 129 -11.32 -24.42 -20.22
N ALA A 130 -12.24 -24.35 -19.25
CA ALA A 130 -13.61 -23.88 -19.47
C ALA A 130 -13.71 -22.38 -19.78
N SER A 131 -12.68 -21.58 -19.48
CA SER A 131 -12.71 -20.11 -19.60
C SER A 131 -12.56 -19.59 -21.04
N HIS A 132 -12.31 -20.45 -22.04
CA HIS A 132 -12.25 -20.07 -23.45
C HIS A 132 -13.61 -20.11 -24.18
N LYS A 133 -14.72 -20.39 -23.49
CA LYS A 133 -16.08 -20.37 -24.07
C LYS A 133 -17.08 -19.63 -23.18
N VAL A 134 -17.02 -18.29 -23.17
CA VAL A 134 -18.23 -17.48 -22.97
C VAL A 134 -18.17 -16.30 -23.94
N SER A 135 -18.94 -16.44 -25.02
CA SER A 135 -19.30 -15.36 -25.94
C SER A 135 -20.11 -14.29 -25.21
N GLU A 136 -19.74 -13.04 -25.47
CA GLU A 136 -20.62 -11.98 -25.98
C GLU A 136 -22.02 -12.47 -26.40
N ASP A 137 -23.06 -12.18 -25.60
CA ASP A 137 -24.15 -11.25 -25.97
C ASP A 137 -25.16 -11.00 -24.82
N GLN A 138 -25.59 -9.73 -24.75
CA GLN A 138 -26.90 -9.19 -24.37
C GLN A 138 -27.29 -8.77 -22.92
N SER A 139 -27.12 -7.44 -22.69
CA SER A 139 -28.05 -6.44 -22.08
C SER A 139 -28.35 -6.35 -20.56
N THR A 140 -27.66 -5.36 -19.96
CA THR A 140 -27.97 -4.33 -18.93
C THR A 140 -29.45 -4.12 -18.49
N PRO A 141 -29.70 -3.75 -17.22
CA PRO A 141 -29.76 -2.32 -16.87
C PRO A 141 -28.81 -1.91 -15.73
N GLU A 142 -28.25 -0.73 -15.95
CA GLU A 142 -27.29 0.05 -15.18
C GLU A 142 -27.92 0.61 -13.89
N PRO A 143 -27.24 0.52 -12.74
CA PRO A 143 -27.43 1.44 -11.63
C PRO A 143 -26.23 2.40 -11.56
N ASP A 144 -26.47 3.61 -12.07
CA ASP A 144 -25.77 4.88 -11.81
C ASP A 144 -24.29 4.77 -11.39
N HIS A 145 -23.42 4.71 -12.40
CA HIS A 145 -22.00 4.98 -12.24
C HIS A 145 -21.78 6.48 -11.98
N LEU A 146 -21.45 6.85 -10.74
CA LEU A 146 -20.71 8.08 -10.51
C LEU A 146 -19.29 7.92 -11.10
N PRO A 147 -18.80 8.85 -11.92
CA PRO A 147 -17.48 8.69 -12.53
C PRO A 147 -16.39 8.77 -11.45
N GLN A 148 -15.62 7.68 -11.29
CA GLN A 148 -14.47 7.69 -10.38
C GLN A 148 -13.36 8.67 -10.87
N SER A 149 -13.47 9.19 -12.09
CA SER A 149 -12.70 10.33 -12.61
C SER A 149 -13.05 11.65 -11.95
N ASP A 150 -14.30 11.83 -11.49
CA ASP A 150 -14.77 13.09 -10.91
C ASP A 150 -14.25 13.30 -9.50
N VAL A 151 -13.98 12.23 -8.77
CA VAL A 151 -13.39 12.32 -7.42
C VAL A 151 -11.97 12.89 -7.51
N TRP A 152 -11.16 12.44 -8.46
CA TRP A 152 -9.79 12.96 -8.64
C TRP A 152 -9.78 14.37 -9.23
N LEU A 153 -10.70 14.69 -10.15
CA LEU A 153 -10.89 16.05 -10.65
C LEU A 153 -11.35 16.99 -9.54
N TYR A 154 -12.31 16.58 -8.70
CA TYR A 154 -12.79 17.35 -7.57
C TYR A 154 -11.72 17.55 -6.50
N VAL A 155 -10.99 16.49 -6.14
CA VAL A 155 -9.85 16.57 -5.22
C VAL A 155 -8.77 17.50 -5.78
N GLY A 156 -8.45 17.38 -7.08
CA GLY A 156 -7.51 18.27 -7.76
C GLY A 156 -7.97 19.73 -7.77
N LEU A 157 -9.24 19.99 -8.07
CA LEU A 157 -9.84 21.32 -8.06
C LEU A 157 -9.82 21.95 -6.66
N VAL A 158 -10.23 21.20 -5.63
CA VAL A 158 -10.20 21.67 -4.24
C VAL A 158 -8.77 22.00 -3.81
N LEU A 159 -7.80 21.14 -4.11
CA LEU A 159 -6.38 21.42 -3.82
C LEU A 159 -5.87 22.66 -4.56
N SER A 160 -6.21 22.83 -5.83
CA SER A 160 -5.82 24.00 -6.62
C SER A 160 -6.38 25.31 -6.06
N PHE A 161 -7.64 25.28 -5.62
CA PHE A 161 -8.33 26.44 -5.04
C PHE A 161 -7.72 26.83 -3.69
N LEU A 162 -7.41 25.84 -2.83
CA LEU A 162 -6.74 26.08 -1.55
C LEU A 162 -5.36 26.72 -1.72
N VAL A 163 -4.59 26.29 -2.74
CA VAL A 163 -3.29 26.89 -3.08
C VAL A 163 -3.48 28.33 -3.56
N LEU A 164 -4.45 28.59 -4.44
CA LEU A 164 -4.72 29.94 -4.95
C LEU A 164 -5.12 30.90 -3.84
N LEU A 165 -5.99 30.49 -2.91
CA LEU A 165 -6.38 31.29 -1.76
C LEU A 165 -5.17 31.62 -0.87
N SER A 166 -4.26 30.67 -0.67
CA SER A 166 -3.03 30.90 0.10
C SER A 166 -2.12 31.97 -0.56
N LEU A 167 -1.98 31.94 -1.89
CA LEU A 167 -1.24 32.94 -2.65
C LEU A 167 -1.89 34.33 -2.58
N ILE A 168 -3.22 34.42 -2.64
CA ILE A 168 -3.94 35.68 -2.51
C ILE A 168 -3.75 36.26 -1.11
N VAL A 169 -3.91 35.45 -0.06
CA VAL A 169 -3.73 35.89 1.34
C VAL A 169 -2.30 36.39 1.57
N THR A 170 -1.29 35.67 1.07
CA THR A 170 0.12 36.12 1.17
C THR A 170 0.38 37.41 0.41
N ALA A 171 -0.17 37.58 -0.80
CA ALA A 171 -0.09 38.82 -1.55
C ALA A 171 -0.77 40.00 -0.83
N LEU A 172 -1.92 39.77 -0.18
CA LEU A 172 -2.59 40.78 0.64
C LEU A 172 -1.81 41.14 1.90
N HIS A 173 -1.17 40.16 2.55
CA HIS A 173 -0.27 40.42 3.69
C HIS A 173 0.97 41.20 3.27
N GLN A 174 1.57 40.86 2.13
CA GLN A 174 2.72 41.61 1.57
C GLN A 174 2.32 43.04 1.20
N ARG A 175 1.14 43.23 0.61
CA ARG A 175 0.60 44.56 0.32
C ARG A 175 0.30 45.37 1.58
N ARG A 176 -0.25 44.74 2.62
CA ARG A 176 -0.49 45.39 3.93
C ARG A 176 0.81 45.77 4.63
N GLY A 177 1.86 44.95 4.53
CA GLY A 177 3.20 45.29 5.04
C GLY A 177 3.90 46.41 4.26
N ALA A 178 3.64 46.52 2.95
CA ALA A 178 4.19 47.60 2.13
C ALA A 178 3.45 48.94 2.33
N THR A 179 2.18 48.93 2.72
CA THR A 179 1.43 50.17 3.08
C THR A 179 1.81 50.73 4.46
N ASP A 180 2.48 49.97 5.32
CA ASP A 180 2.84 50.38 6.68
C ASP A 180 4.27 50.97 6.79
N THR A 181 5.02 51.02 5.68
CA THR A 181 6.39 51.55 5.61
C THR A 181 6.48 52.93 4.94
N GLY A 182 5.35 53.62 4.78
CA GLY A 182 5.23 54.86 4.01
C GLY A 182 4.95 56.14 4.79
N ASP A 183 5.04 56.17 6.13
CA ASP A 183 4.82 57.42 6.89
C ASP A 183 5.58 57.47 8.22
N ARG A 184 6.92 57.65 8.17
CA ARG A 184 7.67 58.21 9.31
C ARG A 184 9.01 58.78 8.86
N SER A 185 9.03 59.99 8.34
CA SER A 185 10.25 60.82 8.25
C SER A 185 9.91 62.30 8.19
N GLN A 186 9.84 62.96 9.35
CA GLN A 186 10.57 64.20 9.67
C GLN A 186 10.05 64.81 10.98
N MET A 187 10.93 64.92 11.99
CA MET A 187 11.20 66.17 12.74
C MET A 187 11.99 65.89 14.02
N VAL A 188 13.27 66.25 13.99
CA VAL A 188 14.15 66.80 15.06
C VAL A 188 15.35 67.42 14.29
N PRO A 189 16.03 68.50 14.72
CA PRO A 189 15.94 69.29 15.96
C PRO A 189 15.76 70.81 15.73
N ASP A 190 15.57 71.59 16.79
CA ASP A 190 16.61 72.57 17.15
C ASP A 190 16.52 73.01 18.61
N THR A 191 17.71 72.96 19.21
CA THR A 191 18.13 73.47 20.51
C THR A 191 18.18 75.01 20.50
N SER A 192 17.65 75.66 21.54
CA SER A 192 18.42 76.42 22.54
C SER A 192 17.50 77.14 23.53
#